data_AF-A0A023B8R2-F1
#
_entry.id   AF-A0A023B8R2-F1
#
_cell.length_a   1.000
_cell.length_b   1.000
_cell.length_c   1.000
_cell.angle_alpha   90.00
_cell.angle_beta   90.00
_cell.angle_gamma   90.00
#
_symmetry.space_group_name_H-M   'P 1'
#
loop_
_entity.id
_entity.type
_entity.pdbx_description
1 polymer ?
#
loop_
_entity_poly.entity_id
_entity_poly.type
_entity_poly.pdbx_seq_one_letter_code
_entity_poly.pdbx_strand_id
1 'polypeptide(L)'
;MWSYDGAYFNASRIKFQLPDFACDMYEGNLYDGVVVGMQAPLPHTLDRFVKALIAEKVDIIVTLGGSAEGERRKMEPYWNGYKSSECTIEKVRELDAVVGVERHLRVTCHNLDGKLKRRAVIQLHYDDWLDHTTPDPKKFKALCRRRKNWHPHFCTPVPPDPES
;
A
#
# COMPACT_ATOMS: atom_id res chain seq x y z
N MET A 1 12.78 -1.41 14.05
CA MET A 1 11.43 -1.57 14.62
C MET A 1 10.99 -0.18 15.08
N TRP A 2 9.85 0.33 14.60
CA TRP A 2 9.39 1.69 14.89
C TRP A 2 8.16 1.65 15.78
N SER A 3 8.06 2.57 16.73
CA SER A 3 6.84 2.84 17.48
C SER A 3 6.24 4.16 17.01
N TYR A 4 4.92 4.18 16.81
CA TYR A 4 4.16 5.41 16.68
C TYR A 4 3.35 5.52 17.97
N ASP A 5 3.52 6.63 18.71
CA ASP A 5 2.81 6.88 19.97
C ASP A 5 2.99 5.79 21.05
N GLY A 6 4.21 5.26 21.20
CA GLY A 6 4.52 4.21 22.19
C GLY A 6 3.93 2.82 21.87
N ALA A 7 3.16 2.67 20.79
CA ALA A 7 2.59 1.42 20.36
C ALA A 7 3.41 0.79 19.22
N TYR A 8 3.83 -0.45 19.42
CA TYR A 8 4.58 -1.20 18.41
C TYR A 8 3.71 -1.56 17.21
N PHE A 9 4.25 -1.33 16.03
CA PHE A 9 3.69 -1.84 14.78
C PHE A 9 4.82 -2.52 13.98
N ASN A 10 4.59 -3.75 13.51
CA ASN A 10 5.63 -4.56 12.89
C ASN A 10 5.89 -4.09 11.45
N ALA A 11 6.76 -3.07 11.32
CA ALA A 11 7.23 -2.52 10.06
C ALA A 11 8.73 -2.21 10.09
N SER A 12 9.38 -2.40 8.95
CA SER A 12 10.79 -2.11 8.72
C SER A 12 10.99 -1.38 7.40
N ARG A 13 11.69 -0.24 7.46
CA ARG A 13 12.08 0.52 6.28
C ARG A 13 13.33 -0.11 5.67
N ILE A 14 13.23 -0.51 4.41
CA ILE A 14 14.32 -1.11 3.63
C ILE A 14 14.71 -0.09 2.59
N LYS A 15 15.93 0.44 2.72
CA LYS A 15 16.56 1.26 1.69
C LYS A 15 17.42 0.34 0.83
N PHE A 16 17.34 0.52 -0.48
CA PHE A 16 18.19 -0.23 -1.41
C PHE A 16 18.73 0.71 -2.47
N GLN A 17 19.94 0.38 -2.92
CA GLN A 17 20.60 1.02 -4.04
C GLN A 17 20.68 0.00 -5.15
N LEU A 18 20.22 0.38 -6.34
CA LEU A 18 20.39 -0.45 -7.51
C LEU A 18 21.77 -0.16 -8.10
N PRO A 19 22.53 -1.19 -8.49
CA PRO A 19 23.79 -0.96 -9.19
C PRO A 19 23.52 -0.26 -10.53
N ASP A 20 24.46 0.58 -10.98
CA ASP A 20 24.29 1.47 -12.14
C ASP A 20 23.78 0.75 -13.40
N PHE A 21 24.27 -0.47 -13.68
CA PHE A 21 23.86 -1.26 -14.84
C PHE A 21 22.39 -1.74 -14.80
N ALA A 22 21.76 -1.75 -13.62
CA ALA A 22 20.35 -2.08 -13.47
C ALA A 22 19.45 -0.87 -13.79
N CYS A 23 19.95 0.36 -13.70
CA CYS A 23 19.19 1.57 -14.03
C CYS A 23 18.82 1.61 -15.52
N ASP A 24 19.71 1.15 -16.40
CA ASP A 24 19.45 1.11 -17.85
C ASP A 24 18.31 0.12 -18.22
N MET A 25 18.07 -0.93 -17.42
CA MET A 25 16.94 -1.86 -17.62
C MET A 25 15.62 -1.36 -17.02
N TYR A 26 15.68 -0.36 -16.15
CA TYR A 26 14.54 0.27 -15.51
C TYR A 26 14.62 1.77 -15.77
N GLU A 27 14.44 2.18 -17.04
CA GLU A 27 14.38 3.59 -17.51
C GLU A 27 13.74 4.54 -16.48
N GLY A 28 14.58 5.11 -15.62
CA GLY A 28 14.15 5.85 -14.44
C GLY A 28 15.30 5.97 -13.45
N ASN A 29 15.63 7.22 -13.09
CA ASN A 29 16.67 7.59 -12.12
C ASN A 29 16.36 7.07 -10.70
N LEU A 30 16.45 5.77 -10.47
CA LEU A 30 16.26 5.14 -9.16
C LEU A 30 17.62 4.72 -8.59
N TYR A 31 18.47 5.72 -8.34
CA TYR A 31 19.70 5.54 -7.56
C TYR A 31 19.40 5.10 -6.11
N ASP A 32 18.26 5.52 -5.56
CA ASP A 32 17.82 5.14 -4.21
C ASP A 32 16.33 4.77 -4.21
N GLY A 33 16.01 3.61 -3.62
CA GLY A 33 14.65 3.15 -3.39
C GLY A 33 14.36 2.93 -1.92
N VAL A 34 13.14 3.24 -1.49
CA VAL A 34 12.66 2.95 -0.13
C VAL A 34 11.38 2.13 -0.22
N VAL A 35 11.37 0.98 0.43
CA VAL A 35 10.15 0.21 0.70
C VAL A 35 9.97 0.03 2.19
N VAL A 36 8.72 -0.12 2.62
CA VAL A 36 8.38 -0.46 4.01
C VAL A 36 7.84 -1.88 3.99
N GLY A 37 8.61 -2.81 4.53
CA GLY A 37 8.15 -4.18 4.81
C GLY A 37 7.26 -4.15 6.04
N MET A 38 6.07 -4.74 5.95
CA MET A 38 5.01 -4.60 6.95
C MET A 38 4.26 -5.93 7.10
N GLN A 39 3.91 -6.28 8.33
CA GLN A 39 2.97 -7.38 8.55
C GLN A 39 1.59 -7.01 8.00
N ALA A 40 0.87 -8.00 7.43
CA ALA A 40 -0.50 -7.81 6.99
C ALA A 40 -1.39 -7.31 8.16
N PRO A 41 -2.24 -6.30 7.93
CA PRO A 41 -3.07 -5.75 8.99
C PRO A 41 -4.10 -6.77 9.49
N LEU A 42 -4.34 -6.75 10.80
CA LEU A 42 -5.36 -7.52 11.50
C LEU A 42 -6.36 -6.55 12.13
N PRO A 43 -7.55 -7.00 12.59
CA PRO A 43 -8.57 -6.10 13.15
C PRO A 43 -8.02 -5.13 14.22
N HIS A 44 -7.18 -5.63 15.14
CA HIS A 44 -6.60 -4.84 16.23
C HIS A 44 -5.39 -3.98 15.82
N THR A 45 -4.91 -4.07 14.58
CA THR A 45 -3.77 -3.29 14.06
C THR A 45 -4.12 -2.36 12.90
N LEU A 46 -5.37 -2.35 12.44
CA LEU A 46 -5.81 -1.55 11.29
C LEU A 46 -5.57 -0.05 11.48
N ASP A 47 -5.91 0.52 12.64
CA ASP A 47 -5.73 1.95 12.89
C ASP A 47 -4.26 2.37 12.71
N ARG A 48 -3.35 1.55 13.24
CA ARG A 48 -1.90 1.75 13.11
C ARG A 48 -1.45 1.62 11.66
N PHE A 49 -2.00 0.65 10.94
CA PHE A 49 -1.74 0.48 9.51
C PHE A 49 -2.12 1.74 8.73
N VAL A 50 -3.32 2.30 8.94
CA VAL A 50 -3.80 3.49 8.21
C VAL A 50 -2.97 4.72 8.55
N LYS A 51 -2.65 4.94 9.83
CA LYS A 51 -1.78 6.03 10.28
C LYS A 51 -0.38 5.93 9.65
N ALA A 52 0.16 4.72 9.53
CA ALA A 52 1.46 4.48 8.88
C ALA A 52 1.43 4.86 7.38
N LEU A 53 0.34 4.58 6.66
CA LEU A 53 0.20 4.97 5.24
C LEU A 53 0.31 6.49 5.05
N ILE A 54 -0.30 7.26 5.96
CA ILE A 54 -0.24 8.72 5.94
C ILE A 54 1.15 9.23 6.32
N ALA A 55 1.72 8.70 7.41
CA ALA A 55 3.02 9.13 7.94
C ALA A 55 4.18 8.87 6.96
N GLU A 56 4.24 7.67 6.38
CA GLU A 56 5.27 7.27 5.42
C GLU A 56 4.98 7.77 3.99
N LYS A 57 3.87 8.48 3.79
CA LYS A 57 3.45 9.01 2.49
C LYS A 57 3.35 7.91 1.42
N VAL A 58 2.75 6.77 1.77
CA VAL A 58 2.71 5.57 0.92
C VAL A 58 1.78 5.78 -0.27
N ASP A 59 2.31 5.71 -1.48
CA ASP A 59 1.51 5.82 -2.71
C ASP A 59 1.08 4.45 -3.26
N ILE A 60 1.85 3.39 -2.98
CA ILE A 60 1.62 2.04 -3.49
C ILE A 60 1.73 1.02 -2.36
N ILE A 61 0.73 0.15 -2.24
CA ILE A 61 0.76 -1.04 -1.39
C ILE A 61 0.85 -2.26 -2.31
N VAL A 62 1.83 -3.12 -2.06
CA VAL A 62 1.90 -4.45 -2.68
C VAL A 62 1.45 -5.47 -1.64
N THR A 63 0.34 -6.16 -1.92
CA THR A 63 -0.19 -7.24 -1.09
C THR A 63 0.09 -8.56 -1.79
N LEU A 64 0.73 -9.48 -1.07
CA LEU A 64 1.11 -10.80 -1.57
C LEU A 64 0.42 -11.86 -0.74
N GLY A 65 -0.22 -12.82 -1.40
CA GLY A 65 -0.98 -13.90 -0.80
C GLY A 65 -2.42 -13.54 -0.44
N GLY A 66 -3.26 -14.56 -0.28
CA GLY A 66 -4.67 -14.42 0.06
C GLY A 66 -4.91 -13.91 1.49
N SER A 67 -6.12 -13.40 1.76
CA SER A 67 -6.53 -12.88 3.07
C SER A 67 -6.74 -13.97 4.13
N ALA A 68 -6.92 -15.22 3.71
CA ALA A 68 -7.07 -16.38 4.57
C ALA A 68 -6.43 -17.62 3.94
N GLU A 69 -6.10 -18.61 4.77
CA GLU A 69 -5.74 -19.96 4.35
C GLU A 69 -6.52 -20.95 5.21
N GLY A 70 -7.44 -21.68 4.57
CA GLY A 70 -8.46 -22.45 5.30
C GLY A 70 -9.25 -21.53 6.23
N GLU A 71 -9.29 -21.87 7.52
CA GLU A 71 -9.98 -21.09 8.55
C GLU A 71 -9.12 -19.99 9.18
N ARG A 72 -7.81 -19.96 8.88
CA ARG A 72 -6.89 -19.00 9.47
C ARG A 72 -6.93 -17.67 8.72
N ARG A 73 -7.44 -16.63 9.37
CA ARG A 73 -7.37 -15.26 8.87
C ARG A 73 -5.93 -14.75 8.92
N LYS A 74 -5.38 -14.36 7.77
CA LYS A 74 -4.03 -13.80 7.62
C LYS A 74 -4.02 -12.27 7.54
N MET A 75 -5.08 -11.71 6.97
CA MET A 75 -5.21 -10.28 6.73
C MET A 75 -6.67 -9.85 6.84
N GLU A 76 -6.90 -8.70 7.45
CA GLU A 76 -8.18 -8.03 7.39
C GLU A 76 -8.30 -7.28 6.05
N PRO A 77 -9.37 -7.48 5.25
CA PRO A 77 -9.55 -6.84 3.96
C PRO A 77 -9.92 -5.35 4.13
N TYR A 78 -8.92 -4.54 4.50
CA TYR A 78 -9.06 -3.10 4.82
C TYR A 78 -9.63 -2.25 3.69
N TRP A 79 -9.61 -2.75 2.45
CA TRP A 79 -10.22 -2.11 1.28
C TRP A 79 -11.75 -2.27 1.22
N ASN A 80 -12.35 -3.10 2.08
CA ASN A 80 -13.82 -3.23 2.18
C ASN A 80 -14.47 -2.15 3.05
N GLY A 81 -13.75 -1.07 3.32
CA GLY A 81 -14.17 0.00 4.21
C GLY A 81 -13.53 -0.16 5.58
N TYR A 82 -12.76 0.85 5.97
CA TYR A 82 -12.26 1.02 7.31
C TYR A 82 -12.65 2.40 7.82
N LYS A 83 -13.09 2.50 9.08
CA LYS A 83 -13.43 3.76 9.72
C LYS A 83 -13.17 3.68 11.22
N SER A 84 -12.40 4.64 11.73
CA SER A 84 -12.27 4.97 13.14
C SER A 84 -12.75 6.40 13.39
N SER A 85 -12.60 6.90 14.61
CA SER A 85 -12.85 8.32 14.94
C SER A 85 -11.91 9.27 14.19
N GLU A 86 -10.73 8.80 13.79
CA GLU A 86 -9.67 9.64 13.24
C GLU A 86 -9.33 9.32 11.78
N CYS A 87 -9.56 8.08 11.33
CA CYS A 87 -9.07 7.60 10.03
C CYS A 87 -10.12 6.83 9.24
N THR A 88 -10.05 6.90 7.91
CA THR A 88 -10.86 6.10 6.98
C THR A 88 -10.03 5.53 5.83
N ILE A 89 -10.47 4.38 5.32
CA ILE A 89 -10.06 3.85 4.01
C ILE A 89 -11.32 3.59 3.20
N GLU A 90 -11.38 4.20 2.01
CA GLU A 90 -12.45 4.05 1.05
C GLU A 90 -11.90 3.47 -0.25
N LYS A 91 -12.55 2.45 -0.80
CA LYS A 91 -12.23 1.93 -2.13
C LYS A 91 -12.94 2.77 -3.18
N VAL A 92 -12.16 3.51 -3.97
CA VAL A 92 -12.66 4.39 -5.04
C VAL A 92 -12.93 3.61 -6.32
N ARG A 93 -12.02 2.71 -6.69
CA ARG A 93 -12.19 1.81 -7.83
C ARG A 93 -11.46 0.49 -7.60
N GLU A 94 -11.95 -0.55 -8.27
CA GLU A 94 -11.33 -1.87 -8.35
C GLU A 94 -11.24 -2.25 -9.82
N LEU A 95 -10.09 -2.77 -10.22
CA LEU A 95 -9.79 -3.19 -11.58
C LEU A 95 -9.30 -4.63 -11.51
N ASP A 96 -10.06 -5.54 -12.11
CA ASP A 96 -9.59 -6.90 -12.35
C ASP A 96 -8.48 -6.85 -13.38
N ALA A 97 -7.33 -7.39 -13.01
CA ALA A 97 -6.15 -7.33 -13.82
C ALA A 97 -5.75 -8.75 -14.22
N VAL A 98 -5.04 -8.91 -15.35
CA VAL A 98 -4.57 -10.23 -15.82
C VAL A 98 -3.75 -10.99 -14.76
N VAL A 99 -3.21 -10.26 -13.79
CA VAL A 99 -2.46 -10.81 -12.65
C VAL A 99 -2.92 -10.06 -11.40
N GLY A 100 -3.69 -10.72 -10.54
CA GLY A 100 -4.22 -10.14 -9.31
C GLY A 100 -5.21 -9.00 -9.53
N VAL A 101 -5.45 -8.22 -8.47
CA VAL A 101 -6.41 -7.11 -8.45
C VAL A 101 -5.72 -5.79 -8.14
N GLU A 102 -6.10 -4.74 -8.86
CA GLU A 102 -5.68 -3.37 -8.57
C GLU A 102 -6.82 -2.59 -7.91
N ARG A 103 -6.55 -1.96 -6.76
CA ARG A 103 -7.53 -1.12 -6.06
C ARG A 103 -6.99 0.27 -5.85
N HIS A 104 -7.84 1.27 -6.04
CA HIS A 104 -7.51 2.66 -5.75
C HIS A 104 -8.24 3.03 -4.49
N LEU A 105 -7.47 3.37 -3.47
CA LEU A 105 -7.92 3.62 -2.13
C LEU A 105 -7.74 5.09 -1.83
N ARG A 106 -8.72 5.67 -1.15
CA ARG A 106 -8.61 6.97 -0.53
C ARG A 106 -8.44 6.76 0.96
N VAL A 107 -7.29 7.17 1.46
CA VAL A 107 -6.94 7.13 2.87
C VAL A 107 -7.07 8.53 3.43
N THR A 108 -7.84 8.68 4.50
CA THR A 108 -8.00 9.96 5.19
C THR A 108 -7.70 9.77 6.66
N CYS A 109 -6.90 10.64 7.29
CA CYS A 109 -6.67 10.65 8.73
C CYS A 109 -6.59 12.08 9.26
N HIS A 110 -7.08 12.30 10.47
CA HIS A 110 -6.69 13.48 11.27
C HIS A 110 -5.30 13.26 11.85
N ASN A 111 -4.39 14.22 11.63
CA ASN A 111 -3.09 14.24 12.30
C ASN A 111 -3.25 14.67 13.77
N LEU A 112 -2.20 14.47 14.58
CA LEU A 112 -2.12 14.93 15.97
C LEU A 112 -2.43 16.43 16.13
N ASP A 113 -2.10 17.23 15.12
CA ASP A 113 -2.38 18.68 15.07
C ASP A 113 -3.84 19.00 14.67
N GLY A 114 -4.74 18.01 14.64
CA GLY A 114 -6.14 18.12 14.21
C GLY A 114 -6.36 18.26 12.71
N LYS A 115 -5.30 18.47 11.91
CA LYS A 115 -5.38 18.68 10.46
C LYS A 115 -5.74 17.41 9.71
N LEU A 116 -6.73 17.50 8.82
CA LEU A 116 -7.10 16.42 7.92
C LEU A 116 -5.99 16.19 6.87
N LYS A 117 -5.52 14.95 6.75
CA LYS A 117 -4.64 14.47 5.70
C LYS A 117 -5.37 13.46 4.85
N ARG A 118 -5.20 13.60 3.53
CA ARG A 118 -5.77 12.68 2.55
C ARG A 118 -4.67 12.20 1.60
N ARG A 119 -4.71 10.92 1.26
CA ARG A 119 -3.80 10.30 0.30
C ARG A 119 -4.55 9.33 -0.59
N ALA A 120 -4.24 9.35 -1.88
CA ALA A 120 -4.64 8.30 -2.79
C ALA A 120 -3.55 7.22 -2.79
N VAL A 121 -3.96 5.96 -2.67
CA VAL A 121 -3.07 4.82 -2.57
C VAL A 121 -3.53 3.76 -3.55
N ILE A 122 -2.60 3.19 -4.32
CA ILE A 122 -2.90 2.03 -5.16
C ILE A 122 -2.48 0.76 -4.44
N GLN A 123 -3.41 -0.16 -4.24
CA GLN A 123 -3.12 -1.52 -3.82
C GLN A 123 -2.99 -2.41 -5.06
N LEU A 124 -1.85 -3.07 -5.19
CA LEU A 124 -1.64 -4.19 -6.10
C LEU A 124 -1.70 -5.48 -5.27
N HIS A 125 -2.75 -6.27 -5.43
CA HIS A 125 -3.00 -7.48 -4.67
C HIS A 125 -2.79 -8.71 -5.54
N TYR A 126 -1.77 -9.51 -5.23
CA TYR A 126 -1.51 -10.81 -5.85
C TYR A 126 -1.87 -11.93 -4.86
N ASP A 127 -3.09 -12.41 -4.96
CA ASP A 127 -3.71 -13.41 -4.08
C ASP A 127 -3.39 -14.86 -4.46
N ASP A 128 -2.98 -15.11 -5.71
CA ASP A 128 -2.51 -16.39 -6.26
C ASP A 128 -1.20 -16.94 -5.63
N TRP A 129 -0.66 -16.31 -4.58
CA TRP A 129 0.53 -16.78 -3.86
C TRP A 129 0.14 -17.57 -2.61
N LEU A 130 0.30 -18.89 -2.64
CA LEU A 130 0.09 -19.76 -1.47
C LEU A 130 1.40 -19.92 -0.67
N ASP A 131 1.32 -19.98 0.66
CA ASP A 131 2.50 -19.95 1.57
C ASP A 131 3.54 -21.04 1.28
N HIS A 132 3.08 -22.21 0.83
CA HIS A 132 3.94 -23.36 0.52
C HIS A 132 4.32 -23.45 -0.96
N THR A 133 4.07 -22.39 -1.74
CA THR A 133 4.31 -22.37 -3.19
C THR A 133 5.26 -21.24 -3.58
N THR A 134 5.97 -21.45 -4.68
CA THR A 134 6.67 -20.37 -5.38
C THR A 134 5.68 -19.73 -6.35
N PRO A 135 5.58 -18.39 -6.41
CA PRO A 135 4.68 -17.74 -7.36
C PRO A 135 5.14 -18.00 -8.79
N ASP A 136 4.21 -18.04 -9.74
CA ASP A 136 4.57 -18.12 -11.16
C ASP A 136 5.48 -16.93 -11.54
N PRO A 137 6.73 -17.18 -11.98
CA PRO A 137 7.67 -16.11 -12.30
C PRO A 137 7.19 -15.15 -13.38
N LYS A 138 6.36 -15.60 -14.32
CA LYS A 138 5.78 -14.75 -15.38
C LYS A 138 4.74 -13.81 -14.80
N LYS A 139 3.82 -14.33 -13.97
CA LYS A 139 2.80 -13.53 -13.28
C LYS A 139 3.46 -12.50 -12.36
N PHE A 140 4.40 -12.92 -11.52
CA PHE A 140 5.09 -12.02 -10.60
C PHE A 140 5.86 -10.91 -11.34
N LYS A 141 6.58 -11.22 -12.42
CA LYS A 141 7.24 -10.20 -13.25
C LYS A 141 6.24 -9.21 -13.88
N ALA A 142 5.07 -9.67 -14.31
CA ALA A 142 4.03 -8.81 -14.86
C ALA A 142 3.48 -7.84 -13.79
N LEU A 143 3.30 -8.30 -12.55
CA LEU A 143 2.94 -7.45 -11.41
C LEU A 143 3.99 -6.35 -11.19
N CYS A 144 5.28 -6.70 -11.12
CA CYS A 144 6.36 -5.73 -10.90
C CYS A 144 6.46 -4.67 -12.00
N ARG A 145 6.16 -5.04 -13.26
CA ARG A 145 6.20 -4.11 -14.40
C ARG A 145 5.11 -3.04 -14.36
N ARG A 146 3.97 -3.27 -13.69
CA ARG A 146 2.91 -2.26 -13.58
C ARG A 146 3.38 -0.97 -12.91
N ARG A 147 4.39 -1.06 -12.02
CA ARG A 147 5.03 0.13 -11.42
C ARG A 147 5.60 1.10 -12.45
N LYS A 148 6.04 0.61 -13.63
CA LYS A 148 6.74 1.44 -14.64
C LYS A 148 5.89 2.57 -15.24
N ASN A 149 4.56 2.50 -15.14
CA ASN A 149 3.66 3.53 -15.68
C ASN A 149 3.10 4.49 -14.61
N TRP A 150 3.63 4.46 -13.38
CA TRP A 150 3.09 5.24 -12.27
C TRP A 150 3.86 6.55 -12.06
N HIS A 151 3.24 7.67 -12.45
CA HIS A 151 3.66 9.00 -12.02
C HIS A 151 2.88 9.39 -10.76
N PRO A 152 3.55 9.72 -9.63
CA PRO A 152 2.89 10.20 -8.40
C PRO A 152 2.13 11.53 -8.56
N HIS A 153 2.20 12.15 -9.74
CA HIS A 153 1.58 13.44 -10.06
C HIS A 153 0.14 13.35 -10.60
N PHE A 154 -0.41 12.16 -10.85
CA PHE A 154 -1.79 12.02 -11.38
C PHE A 154 -2.91 12.00 -10.31
N CYS A 155 -2.58 12.22 -9.04
CA CYS A 155 -3.57 12.71 -8.09
C CYS A 155 -3.57 14.23 -8.10
N THR A 156 -4.31 14.80 -9.06
CA THR A 156 -4.71 16.21 -8.99
C THR A 156 -5.29 16.50 -7.60
N PRO A 157 -5.00 17.67 -7.01
CA PRO A 157 -5.69 18.10 -5.81
C PRO A 157 -7.20 17.99 -6.04
N VAL A 158 -7.92 17.42 -5.07
CA VAL A 158 -9.37 17.59 -5.03
C VAL A 158 -9.61 19.11 -4.94
N PRO A 159 -10.37 19.73 -5.86
CA PRO A 159 -10.67 21.15 -5.76
C PRO A 159 -11.30 21.42 -4.38
N PRO A 160 -10.99 22.57 -3.74
CA PRO A 160 -11.66 22.92 -2.50
C PRO A 160 -13.18 22.91 -2.73
N ASP A 161 -13.92 22.35 -1.77
CA ASP A 161 -15.38 22.37 -1.80
C ASP A 161 -15.85 23.83 -1.99
N PRO A 162 -16.82 24.10 -2.89
CA PRO A 162 -17.39 25.42 -2.99
C PRO A 162 -18.06 25.75 -1.65
N GLU A 163 -17.65 26.88 -1.08
CA GLU A 163 -18.08 27.40 0.22
C GLU A 163 -19.58 27.20 0.48
N SER A 164 -19.89 26.64 1.65
CA SER A 164 -21.20 26.79 2.33
C SER A 164 -21.03 26.79 3.83
#